data_AF-A0A9P0C2Z4-F1
#
_entry.id   AF-A0A9P0C2Z4-F1
#
_cell.length_a   1.000
_cell.length_b   1.000
_cell.length_c   1.000
_cell.angle_alpha   90.00
_cell.angle_beta   90.00
_cell.angle_gamma   90.00
#
_symmetry.space_group_name_H-M   'P 1'
#
loop_
_entity.id
_entity.type
_entity.pdbx_description
1 polymer ?
#
loop_
_entity_poly.entity_id
_entity_poly.type
_entity_poly.pdbx_seq_one_letter_code
_entity_poly.pdbx_strand_id
1 'polypeptide(L)'
;MDGDLYDEFGNYIGPDLESDSDDEQSVYGQDNRDADEDAMDDDEDADAEPEAAPMSVVLHEDKRYYPQAVEVYGPDVETVVQEEDTQALDKPLVEPIKHKKFQVQEQQLPETRYDMEYMADMLDNTNLMRNITLMGHLHNGKTSFVDCLIRQTHPSTINTDTTIPMRYTDTLFVEQERGVSIKSMPVTLLLKNIKGKSHLLNIMDTPGHVNFSDEVTAALRISDGAVLFVDAAEGIMLNTERLLRHAVQERVPLTLCINKIDRLILELKLPPADAYYKLRHIIDELNSMLETNQPQDNPDEPATVFSPLLGNVCFASSLYDVCFSVESFAAMYAQAQAGAGLRAPDMAAWLWGDVYFNAKTRRFTKKQPHASAQRSFVEFILEPLYKIFAQVVGDVDDTLPAVLQELGIKLTKQEAKLNVRPLLRLVCSRFFGDFCGFVEMVVVHVPSPLDAAPRKVSHTFRGARGAASDAHDAHDKLLADMLNCDQSGRLVAHTTKMYPTDDCTFFLVLARIMSGTLYAGQTVRVLGENYSTQDEEDSRIMNVGRLWIYEARYKVSS
;
A
#
# COMPACT_ATOMS: atom_id res chain seq x y z
N MET A 1 27.45 -5.14 -39.66
CA MET A 1 26.88 -5.46 -38.34
C MET A 1 25.48 -5.91 -38.61
N ASP A 2 25.28 -7.22 -38.62
CA ASP A 2 24.04 -7.85 -39.05
C ASP A 2 22.97 -7.65 -37.97
N GLY A 3 21.86 -7.02 -38.33
CA GLY A 3 20.77 -6.64 -37.42
C GLY A 3 19.87 -7.79 -36.96
N ASP A 4 20.18 -9.03 -37.37
CA ASP A 4 19.33 -10.21 -37.16
C ASP A 4 19.74 -11.06 -35.94
N LEU A 5 20.77 -10.64 -35.18
CA LEU A 5 21.30 -11.39 -34.03
C LEU A 5 20.89 -10.81 -32.66
N TYR A 6 20.07 -9.76 -32.66
CA TYR A 6 19.57 -9.10 -31.46
C TYR A 6 18.06 -8.90 -31.54
N ASP A 7 17.33 -9.10 -30.44
CA ASP A 7 15.89 -8.85 -30.38
C ASP A 7 15.56 -7.35 -30.31
N GLU A 8 14.27 -6.99 -30.42
CA GLU A 8 13.78 -5.60 -30.30
C GLU A 8 14.05 -4.94 -28.93
N PHE A 9 14.57 -5.70 -27.96
CA PHE A 9 14.95 -5.24 -26.62
C PHE A 9 16.47 -5.23 -26.40
N GLY A 10 17.27 -5.57 -27.41
CA GLY A 10 18.73 -5.52 -27.37
C GLY A 10 19.40 -6.75 -26.74
N ASN A 11 18.69 -7.87 -26.58
CA ASN A 11 19.28 -9.12 -26.12
C ASN A 11 19.87 -9.90 -27.30
N TYR A 12 21.06 -10.47 -27.13
CA TYR A 12 21.69 -11.31 -28.15
C TYR A 12 20.97 -12.67 -28.25
N ILE A 13 20.51 -13.01 -29.44
CA ILE A 13 19.77 -14.26 -29.77
C ILE A 13 20.54 -15.11 -30.81
N GLY A 14 21.81 -14.80 -31.05
CA GLY A 14 22.68 -15.61 -31.89
C GLY A 14 23.04 -16.97 -31.27
N PRO A 15 23.62 -17.90 -32.05
CA PRO A 15 24.04 -19.21 -31.56
C PRO A 15 25.07 -19.08 -30.42
N ASP A 16 25.06 -20.05 -29.50
CA ASP A 16 25.97 -20.11 -28.36
C ASP A 16 27.42 -19.97 -28.82
N LEU A 17 28.13 -18.98 -28.28
CA LEU A 17 29.54 -18.79 -28.52
C LEU A 17 30.30 -19.95 -27.87
N GLU A 18 31.13 -20.66 -28.64
CA GLU A 18 32.10 -21.61 -28.09
C GLU A 18 32.96 -20.84 -27.09
N SER A 19 32.85 -21.23 -25.81
CA SER A 19 33.64 -20.67 -24.73
C SER A 19 34.97 -21.41 -24.69
N ASP A 20 36.05 -20.70 -25.03
CA ASP A 20 37.39 -21.09 -24.59
C ASP A 20 37.42 -20.93 -23.06
N SER A 21 37.22 -22.07 -22.39
CA SER A 21 37.40 -22.21 -20.95
C SER A 21 38.85 -22.60 -20.69
N ASP A 22 39.60 -21.78 -19.97
CA ASP A 22 40.67 -22.25 -19.09
C ASP A 22 40.89 -21.23 -17.96
N ASP A 23 41.27 -21.77 -16.81
CA ASP A 23 41.69 -21.13 -15.57
C ASP A 23 40.59 -20.63 -14.63
N GLU A 24 40.05 -21.58 -13.86
CA GLU A 24 40.08 -21.49 -12.39
C GLU A 24 39.69 -22.84 -11.77
N GLN A 25 40.68 -23.60 -11.27
CA GLN A 25 40.41 -24.71 -10.35
C GLN A 25 41.32 -24.72 -9.13
N SER A 26 40.64 -24.52 -7.99
CA SER A 26 40.97 -24.85 -6.62
C SER A 26 41.64 -26.21 -6.43
N VAL A 27 42.58 -26.32 -5.48
CA VAL A 27 42.86 -27.59 -4.79
C VAL A 27 43.25 -27.36 -3.32
N TYR A 28 42.34 -27.70 -2.41
CA TYR A 28 42.67 -28.31 -1.12
C TYR A 28 42.64 -29.83 -1.33
N GLY A 29 43.62 -30.57 -0.78
CA GLY A 29 43.46 -32.00 -0.50
C GLY A 29 44.63 -32.91 -0.93
N GLN A 30 45.42 -33.31 0.07
CA GLN A 30 46.09 -34.61 0.26
C GLN A 30 45.94 -35.68 -0.85
N ASP A 31 47.05 -36.29 -1.28
CA ASP A 31 47.46 -37.61 -0.75
C ASP A 31 48.88 -38.05 -1.19
N ASN A 32 49.42 -38.98 -0.42
CA ASN A 32 50.76 -39.57 -0.45
C ASN A 32 51.12 -40.36 -1.73
N ARG A 33 52.41 -40.39 -2.10
CA ARG A 33 53.32 -41.58 -2.03
C ARG A 33 54.62 -41.41 -2.83
N ASP A 34 55.72 -41.56 -2.10
CA ASP A 34 56.94 -42.35 -2.36
C ASP A 34 57.64 -42.26 -3.74
N ALA A 35 58.88 -41.73 -3.76
CA ALA A 35 60.11 -42.56 -3.80
C ALA A 35 61.37 -41.72 -4.05
N ASP A 36 62.30 -41.80 -3.10
CA ASP A 36 63.76 -41.88 -3.20
C ASP A 36 64.54 -40.99 -4.20
N GLU A 37 65.41 -40.12 -3.67
CA GLU A 37 66.87 -40.22 -3.86
C GLU A 37 67.58 -39.18 -2.97
N ASP A 38 68.12 -39.65 -1.84
CA ASP A 38 69.05 -38.93 -0.98
C ASP A 38 70.44 -38.86 -1.66
N ALA A 39 70.96 -37.65 -1.85
CA ALA A 39 72.38 -37.41 -2.09
C ALA A 39 72.90 -36.39 -1.06
N MET A 40 73.75 -36.90 -0.17
CA MET A 40 74.55 -36.12 0.78
C MET A 40 75.62 -35.33 0.05
N ASP A 41 75.83 -34.07 0.43
CA ASP A 41 77.11 -33.40 0.23
C ASP A 41 77.48 -32.64 1.52
N ASP A 42 78.49 -33.19 2.21
CA ASP A 42 79.32 -32.54 3.21
C ASP A 42 80.32 -31.65 2.47
N ASP A 43 80.40 -30.35 2.78
CA ASP A 43 81.51 -29.51 2.35
C ASP A 43 82.24 -28.93 3.58
N GLU A 44 83.42 -29.52 3.83
CA GLU A 44 84.46 -29.03 4.74
C GLU A 44 85.27 -27.89 4.09
N ASP A 45 85.61 -26.90 4.90
CA ASP A 45 86.48 -25.76 4.59
C ASP A 45 87.89 -26.18 4.10
N ALA A 46 88.36 -25.55 3.01
CA ALA A 46 89.81 -25.39 2.76
C ALA A 46 90.11 -24.16 1.88
N ASP A 47 90.82 -23.19 2.47
CA ASP A 47 91.33 -21.96 1.86
C ASP A 47 92.37 -22.19 0.73
N ALA A 48 92.26 -21.44 -0.38
CA ALA A 48 93.37 -21.13 -1.29
C ALA A 48 93.18 -19.77 -2.02
N GLU A 49 94.29 -19.03 -2.15
CA GLU A 49 94.50 -17.61 -2.54
C GLU A 49 94.13 -17.19 -4.01
N PRO A 50 94.11 -15.87 -4.37
CA PRO A 50 93.38 -15.33 -5.52
C PRO A 50 94.21 -15.12 -6.81
N GLU A 51 93.58 -15.25 -7.99
CA GLU A 51 94.09 -14.77 -9.29
C GLU A 51 93.09 -13.85 -10.03
N ALA A 52 93.62 -12.99 -10.91
CA ALA A 52 93.05 -11.73 -11.42
C ALA A 52 91.88 -11.81 -12.44
N ALA A 53 91.06 -10.73 -12.51
CA ALA A 53 89.84 -10.60 -13.32
C ALA A 53 90.06 -10.22 -14.81
N PRO A 54 89.18 -10.68 -15.75
CA PRO A 54 89.11 -10.14 -17.12
C PRO A 54 87.98 -9.12 -17.33
N MET A 55 88.18 -8.14 -18.22
CA MET A 55 87.25 -7.07 -18.57
C MET A 55 86.07 -7.55 -19.45
N SER A 56 84.81 -7.22 -19.10
CA SER A 56 83.60 -7.50 -19.88
C SER A 56 83.09 -6.27 -20.68
N VAL A 57 82.52 -6.49 -21.87
CA VAL A 57 81.98 -5.46 -22.78
C VAL A 57 80.44 -5.46 -22.73
N VAL A 58 79.79 -4.29 -22.66
CA VAL A 58 78.31 -4.13 -22.57
C VAL A 58 77.70 -3.76 -23.94
N LEU A 59 76.59 -4.41 -24.31
CA LEU A 59 75.83 -4.16 -25.57
C LEU A 59 75.10 -2.80 -25.55
N HIS A 60 74.70 -2.29 -26.72
CA HIS A 60 74.06 -0.97 -26.83
C HIS A 60 72.63 -0.92 -26.26
N GLU A 61 71.87 -2.00 -26.41
CA GLU A 61 70.51 -2.15 -25.86
C GLU A 61 70.51 -2.25 -24.33
N ASP A 62 71.55 -2.87 -23.76
CA ASP A 62 71.75 -3.00 -22.31
C ASP A 62 72.55 -1.84 -21.71
N LYS A 63 72.85 -0.81 -22.52
CA LYS A 63 73.62 0.34 -22.06
C LYS A 63 72.75 1.16 -21.12
N ARG A 64 72.93 0.93 -19.81
CA ARG A 64 72.36 1.78 -18.76
C ARG A 64 73.05 3.15 -18.80
N TYR A 65 72.39 4.13 -19.38
CA TYR A 65 72.90 5.50 -19.47
C TYR A 65 72.79 6.26 -18.15
N TYR A 66 71.82 5.89 -17.31
CA TYR A 66 71.54 6.54 -16.04
C TYR A 66 71.50 5.50 -14.91
N PRO A 67 72.02 5.84 -13.71
CA PRO A 67 71.91 4.99 -12.53
C PRO A 67 70.43 4.81 -12.13
N GLN A 68 70.11 3.71 -11.45
CA GLN A 68 68.74 3.47 -10.99
C GLN A 68 68.36 4.47 -9.90
N ALA A 69 67.06 4.80 -9.78
CA ALA A 69 66.62 5.83 -8.86
C ALA A 69 66.97 5.52 -7.38
N VAL A 70 66.97 4.23 -7.02
CA VAL A 70 67.40 3.73 -5.70
C VAL A 70 68.90 3.96 -5.44
N GLU A 71 69.74 3.90 -6.48
CA GLU A 71 71.19 4.16 -6.35
C GLU A 71 71.49 5.65 -6.15
N VAL A 72 70.61 6.53 -6.64
CA VAL A 72 70.77 8.00 -6.52
C VAL A 72 70.29 8.50 -5.16
N TYR A 73 69.14 8.03 -4.69
CA TYR A 73 68.51 8.53 -3.47
C TYR A 73 68.75 7.66 -2.24
N GLY A 74 69.24 6.43 -2.42
CA GLY A 74 69.51 5.48 -1.35
C GLY A 74 68.30 4.62 -0.97
N PRO A 75 68.51 3.55 -0.17
CA PRO A 75 67.47 2.58 0.19
C PRO A 75 66.41 3.15 1.16
N ASP A 76 66.69 4.28 1.82
CA ASP A 76 65.76 4.93 2.76
C ASP A 76 64.68 5.79 2.06
N VAL A 77 64.79 6.00 0.74
CA VAL A 77 63.86 6.82 -0.05
C VAL A 77 63.06 5.94 -1.01
N GLU A 78 61.76 5.81 -0.76
CA GLU A 78 60.83 5.11 -1.65
C GLU A 78 60.63 5.92 -2.93
N THR A 79 61.12 5.38 -4.04
CA THR A 79 60.98 6.04 -5.35
C THR A 79 59.84 5.39 -6.12
N VAL A 80 58.69 6.09 -6.21
CA VAL A 80 57.50 5.61 -6.90
C VAL A 80 57.43 6.23 -8.30
N VAL A 81 57.36 5.39 -9.34
CA VAL A 81 57.11 5.81 -10.72
C VAL A 81 55.64 5.51 -11.02
N GLN A 82 54.83 6.55 -11.23
CA GLN A 82 53.42 6.42 -11.62
C GLN A 82 53.28 6.91 -13.07
N GLU A 83 53.06 5.98 -13.99
CA GLU A 83 52.91 6.27 -15.43
C GLU A 83 51.45 6.59 -15.82
N GLU A 84 50.48 6.04 -15.07
CA GLU A 84 49.05 6.23 -15.29
C GLU A 84 48.36 6.74 -14.02
N ASP A 85 47.29 7.51 -14.21
CA ASP A 85 46.48 8.02 -13.10
C ASP A 85 45.78 6.87 -12.37
N THR A 86 45.81 6.89 -11.04
CA THR A 86 45.15 5.87 -10.19
C THR A 86 43.62 5.96 -10.19
N GLN A 87 43.06 6.99 -10.82
CA GLN A 87 41.62 7.21 -10.92
C GLN A 87 41.27 7.74 -12.31
N ALA A 88 40.16 7.26 -12.87
CA ALA A 88 39.65 7.76 -14.14
C ALA A 88 39.12 9.20 -14.00
N LEU A 89 39.15 9.95 -15.11
CA LEU A 89 38.73 11.37 -15.15
C LEU A 89 37.25 11.60 -14.78
N ASP A 90 36.42 10.56 -14.84
CA ASP A 90 35.01 10.61 -14.46
C ASP A 90 34.79 10.68 -12.95
N LYS A 91 35.78 10.26 -12.14
CA LYS A 91 35.73 10.38 -10.69
C LYS A 91 36.20 11.77 -10.25
N PRO A 92 35.32 12.59 -9.67
CA PRO A 92 35.71 13.92 -9.24
C PRO A 92 36.70 13.84 -8.07
N LEU A 93 37.74 14.68 -8.09
CA LEU A 93 38.73 14.81 -7.01
C LEU A 93 38.11 15.22 -5.67
N VAL A 94 37.05 16.03 -5.71
CA VAL A 94 36.23 16.39 -4.55
C VAL A 94 34.83 15.89 -4.81
N GLU A 95 34.38 14.92 -4.00
CA GLU A 95 33.05 14.37 -4.15
C GLU A 95 31.98 15.42 -3.84
N PRO A 96 31.05 15.71 -4.76
CA PRO A 96 29.94 16.60 -4.47
C PRO A 96 29.02 15.97 -3.43
N ILE A 97 28.43 16.80 -2.56
CA ILE A 97 27.42 16.35 -1.61
C ILE A 97 26.18 15.89 -2.38
N LYS A 98 26.02 14.58 -2.55
CA LYS A 98 24.86 13.97 -3.22
C LYS A 98 23.77 13.69 -2.18
N HIS A 99 22.67 14.44 -2.24
CA HIS A 99 21.46 14.08 -1.53
C HIS A 99 20.69 13.06 -2.35
N LYS A 100 20.73 11.79 -1.94
CA LYS A 100 19.87 10.76 -2.51
C LYS A 100 18.46 10.99 -2.00
N LYS A 101 17.52 11.24 -2.92
CA LYS A 101 16.09 11.24 -2.67
C LYS A 101 15.46 10.33 -3.70
N PHE A 102 14.67 9.36 -3.27
CA PHE A 102 13.95 8.46 -4.16
C PHE A 102 12.44 8.42 -3.89
N GLN A 103 11.99 9.07 -2.80
CA GLN A 103 10.61 9.20 -2.41
C GLN A 103 10.26 10.63 -2.03
N VAL A 104 8.99 10.99 -2.22
CA VAL A 104 8.42 12.25 -1.76
C VAL A 104 8.12 12.12 -0.27
N GLN A 105 8.94 12.78 0.54
CA GLN A 105 8.70 12.93 1.98
C GLN A 105 8.57 14.41 2.34
N GLU A 106 7.51 14.75 3.07
CA GLU A 106 7.27 16.05 3.67
C GLU A 106 7.97 16.09 5.03
N GLN A 107 8.84 17.09 5.23
CA GLN A 107 9.60 17.22 6.48
C GLN A 107 8.82 17.90 7.59
N GLN A 108 7.84 18.74 7.22
CA GLN A 108 6.96 19.42 8.16
C GLN A 108 5.60 18.74 8.18
N LEU A 109 4.98 18.71 9.36
CA LEU A 109 3.62 18.19 9.50
C LEU A 109 2.64 19.13 8.77
N PRO A 110 1.79 18.61 7.87
CA PRO A 110 0.78 19.41 7.20
C PRO A 110 -0.35 19.83 8.15
N GLU A 111 -1.10 20.86 7.76
CA GLU A 111 -2.27 21.32 8.51
C GLU A 111 -3.45 20.37 8.29
N THR A 112 -3.96 19.80 9.38
CA THR A 112 -5.10 18.88 9.41
C THR A 112 -6.35 19.53 10.01
N ARG A 113 -7.54 19.00 9.69
CA ARG A 113 -8.82 19.40 10.31
C ARG A 113 -8.95 18.99 11.78
N TYR A 114 -8.07 18.13 12.27
CA TYR A 114 -8.03 17.62 13.63
C TYR A 114 -6.63 17.80 14.21
N ASP A 115 -6.54 17.93 15.53
CA ASP A 115 -5.26 18.03 16.22
C ASP A 115 -4.56 16.67 16.30
N MET A 116 -3.25 16.66 16.11
CA MET A 116 -2.45 15.42 16.15
C MET A 116 -2.43 14.80 17.56
N GLU A 117 -2.54 15.60 18.62
CA GLU A 117 -2.68 15.11 19.99
C GLU A 117 -3.99 14.35 20.17
N TYR A 118 -5.09 14.86 19.60
CA TYR A 118 -6.38 14.15 19.64
C TYR A 118 -6.35 12.83 18.84
N MET A 119 -5.58 12.78 17.75
CA MET A 119 -5.34 11.53 17.03
C MET A 119 -4.58 10.51 17.88
N ALA A 120 -3.57 10.96 18.63
CA ALA A 120 -2.82 10.12 19.57
C ALA A 120 -3.73 9.57 20.70
N ASP A 121 -4.56 10.42 21.31
CA ASP A 121 -5.53 9.99 22.33
C ASP A 121 -6.54 8.97 21.79
N MET A 122 -6.88 9.05 20.50
CA MET A 122 -7.77 8.08 19.84
C MET A 122 -7.10 6.74 19.57
N LEU A 123 -5.76 6.68 19.44
CA LEU A 123 -5.02 5.42 19.29
C LEU A 123 -5.14 4.54 20.54
N ASP A 124 -5.24 5.15 21.72
CA ASP A 124 -5.48 4.44 22.98
C ASP A 124 -6.87 3.79 23.04
N ASN A 125 -7.82 4.21 22.20
CA ASN A 125 -9.16 3.64 22.17
C ASN A 125 -9.33 2.60 21.06
N THR A 126 -9.02 1.34 21.39
CA THR A 126 -9.12 0.19 20.48
C THR A 126 -10.53 -0.02 19.91
N ASN A 127 -11.60 0.43 20.58
CA ASN A 127 -12.97 0.28 20.08
C ASN A 127 -13.30 1.22 18.91
N LEU A 128 -12.65 2.38 18.83
CA LEU A 128 -12.90 3.40 17.81
C LEU A 128 -11.93 3.33 16.63
N MET A 129 -10.98 2.40 16.70
CA MET A 129 -10.03 2.12 15.64
C MET A 129 -10.58 1.10 14.65
N ARG A 130 -10.24 1.24 13.37
CA ARG A 130 -10.49 0.25 12.32
C ARG A 130 -9.23 0.10 11.47
N ASN A 131 -8.68 -1.12 11.43
CA ASN A 131 -7.58 -1.46 10.55
C ASN A 131 -8.14 -2.03 9.24
N ILE A 132 -7.99 -1.31 8.13
CA ILE A 132 -8.53 -1.71 6.84
C ILE A 132 -7.47 -1.75 5.75
N THR A 133 -7.63 -2.68 4.83
CA THR A 133 -6.86 -2.74 3.58
C THR A 133 -7.75 -2.38 2.40
N LEU A 134 -7.31 -1.47 1.53
CA LEU A 134 -7.97 -1.20 0.27
C LEU A 134 -7.38 -2.10 -0.81
N MET A 135 -8.17 -3.04 -1.33
CA MET A 135 -7.72 -4.00 -2.34
C MET A 135 -8.59 -3.93 -3.59
N GLY A 136 -8.07 -4.34 -4.73
CA GLY A 136 -8.81 -4.31 -6.01
C GLY A 136 -7.89 -4.30 -7.20
N HIS A 137 -8.45 -4.47 -8.40
CA HIS A 137 -7.66 -4.55 -9.64
C HIS A 137 -6.89 -3.25 -9.96
N LEU A 138 -5.99 -3.35 -10.95
CA LEU A 138 -5.16 -2.26 -11.42
C LEU A 138 -6.06 -1.11 -11.87
N HIS A 139 -5.71 0.10 -11.45
CA HIS A 139 -6.45 1.33 -11.77
C HIS A 139 -7.94 1.37 -11.38
N ASN A 140 -8.44 0.53 -10.46
CA ASN A 140 -9.81 0.67 -9.91
C ASN A 140 -10.02 1.91 -9.00
N GLY A 141 -9.00 2.77 -8.86
CA GLY A 141 -9.09 4.05 -8.15
C GLY A 141 -8.90 3.98 -6.64
N LYS A 142 -8.14 3.01 -6.12
CA LYS A 142 -7.82 2.86 -4.68
C LYS A 142 -7.05 4.07 -4.14
N THR A 143 -5.88 4.35 -4.72
CA THR A 143 -5.06 5.53 -4.40
C THR A 143 -5.83 6.84 -4.57
N SER A 144 -6.58 6.97 -5.67
CA SER A 144 -7.45 8.15 -5.89
C SER A 144 -8.55 8.30 -4.83
N PHE A 145 -9.04 7.19 -4.26
CA PHE A 145 -9.99 7.23 -3.15
C PHE A 145 -9.31 7.71 -1.87
N VAL A 146 -8.09 7.25 -1.57
CA VAL A 146 -7.29 7.77 -0.45
C VAL A 146 -7.02 9.26 -0.63
N ASP A 147 -6.74 9.72 -1.85
CA ASP A 147 -6.56 11.15 -2.14
C ASP A 147 -7.82 11.98 -1.80
N CYS A 148 -9.02 11.40 -1.93
CA CYS A 148 -10.25 12.06 -1.49
C CYS A 148 -10.30 12.21 0.03
N LEU A 149 -9.96 11.15 0.76
CA LEU A 149 -9.91 11.17 2.22
C LEU A 149 -8.83 12.12 2.75
N ILE A 150 -7.66 12.16 2.10
CA ILE A 150 -6.59 13.11 2.42
C ILE A 150 -7.07 14.53 2.20
N ARG A 151 -7.71 14.85 1.07
CA ARG A 151 -8.23 16.22 0.83
C ARG A 151 -9.36 16.62 1.79
N GLN A 152 -10.14 15.65 2.24
CA GLN A 152 -11.15 15.89 3.28
C GLN A 152 -10.49 16.25 4.62
N THR A 153 -9.35 15.64 4.94
CA THR A 153 -8.68 15.78 6.25
C THR A 153 -7.59 16.86 6.28
N HIS A 154 -6.97 17.15 5.14
CA HIS A 154 -5.83 18.07 4.97
C HIS A 154 -6.20 19.18 3.98
N PRO A 155 -6.73 20.32 4.46
CA PRO A 155 -7.16 21.42 3.60
C PRO A 155 -6.00 22.04 2.81
N SER A 156 -4.78 22.03 3.34
CA SER A 156 -3.58 22.62 2.72
C SER A 156 -3.07 21.83 1.52
N THR A 157 -3.42 20.54 1.42
CA THR A 157 -2.97 19.64 0.34
C THR A 157 -3.80 19.83 -0.95
N ILE A 158 -4.77 20.74 -0.95
CA ILE A 158 -5.60 21.03 -2.13
C ILE A 158 -4.80 21.89 -3.12
N ASN A 159 -4.09 21.26 -4.05
CA ASN A 159 -3.72 21.94 -5.30
C ASN A 159 -4.94 22.01 -6.21
N THR A 160 -5.69 23.11 -6.13
CA THR A 160 -6.82 23.42 -7.02
C THR A 160 -6.40 23.62 -8.48
N ASP A 161 -5.12 23.85 -8.73
CA ASP A 161 -4.62 24.34 -10.02
C ASP A 161 -4.12 23.24 -10.97
N THR A 162 -3.83 22.04 -10.47
CA THR A 162 -3.28 20.95 -11.30
C THR A 162 -4.37 19.98 -11.75
N THR A 163 -4.47 19.77 -13.06
CA THR A 163 -5.35 18.78 -13.69
C THR A 163 -4.91 17.33 -13.45
N ILE A 164 -3.71 17.13 -12.90
CA ILE A 164 -3.13 15.82 -12.62
C ILE A 164 -3.65 15.32 -11.27
N PRO A 165 -4.24 14.11 -11.19
CA PRO A 165 -4.67 13.52 -9.92
C PRO A 165 -3.46 13.36 -8.99
N MET A 166 -3.53 14.00 -7.83
CA MET A 166 -2.46 13.98 -6.84
C MET A 166 -2.48 12.65 -6.10
N ARG A 167 -1.73 11.66 -6.58
CA ARG A 167 -1.59 10.34 -5.96
C ARG A 167 -0.73 10.44 -4.70
N TYR A 168 -1.37 10.60 -3.55
CA TYR A 168 -0.72 10.95 -2.31
C TYR A 168 0.14 9.80 -1.76
N THR A 169 -0.37 8.57 -1.82
CA THR A 169 0.27 7.35 -1.33
C THR A 169 1.36 6.79 -2.24
N ASP A 170 1.37 7.16 -3.53
CA ASP A 170 2.45 6.86 -4.48
C ASP A 170 3.67 7.76 -4.16
N THR A 171 4.41 7.41 -3.12
CA THR A 171 5.54 8.21 -2.61
C THR A 171 6.80 8.03 -3.44
N LEU A 172 7.04 6.86 -4.04
CA LEU A 172 8.25 6.59 -4.81
C LEU A 172 8.20 7.29 -6.17
N PHE A 173 9.31 7.85 -6.62
CA PHE A 173 9.36 8.48 -7.95
C PHE A 173 9.02 7.51 -9.08
N VAL A 174 9.44 6.24 -8.96
CA VAL A 174 9.11 5.18 -9.92
C VAL A 174 7.60 4.92 -10.00
N GLU A 175 6.87 5.02 -8.87
CA GLU A 175 5.40 4.85 -8.86
C GLU A 175 4.71 5.99 -9.61
N GLN A 176 5.20 7.22 -9.41
CA GLN A 176 4.68 8.42 -10.07
C GLN A 176 4.96 8.41 -11.58
N GLU A 177 6.18 8.03 -11.98
CA GLU A 177 6.58 7.95 -13.40
C GLU A 177 5.83 6.84 -14.14
N ARG A 178 5.74 5.65 -13.54
CA ARG A 178 5.02 4.50 -14.14
C ARG A 178 3.51 4.64 -14.05
N GLY A 179 3.02 5.48 -13.14
CA GLY A 179 1.60 5.59 -12.83
C GLY A 179 1.02 4.29 -12.27
N VAL A 180 1.82 3.45 -11.62
CA VAL A 180 1.41 2.19 -10.99
C VAL A 180 1.98 2.16 -9.57
N SER A 181 1.11 1.98 -8.57
CA SER A 181 1.52 1.75 -7.19
C SER A 181 2.25 0.42 -7.09
N ILE A 182 3.40 0.42 -6.42
CA ILE A 182 4.31 -0.73 -6.29
C ILE A 182 4.29 -1.20 -4.84
N LYS A 183 4.39 -0.28 -3.87
CA LYS A 183 4.41 -0.59 -2.44
C LYS A 183 3.05 -0.28 -1.83
N SER A 184 2.59 -1.15 -0.93
CA SER A 184 1.50 -0.74 -0.03
C SER A 184 1.93 0.43 0.86
N MET A 185 1.04 1.35 1.20
CA MET A 185 1.38 2.51 2.03
C MET A 185 0.30 2.74 3.10
N PRO A 186 0.67 2.82 4.40
CA PRO A 186 -0.26 3.15 5.46
C PRO A 186 -0.59 4.64 5.47
N VAL A 187 -1.81 4.94 5.86
CA VAL A 187 -2.30 6.28 6.21
C VAL A 187 -3.27 6.11 7.38
N THR A 188 -3.12 6.89 8.45
CA THR A 188 -4.03 6.86 9.60
C THR A 188 -4.83 8.15 9.66
N LEU A 189 -6.14 8.06 9.40
CA LEU A 189 -7.00 9.24 9.31
C LEU A 189 -8.12 9.20 10.34
N LEU A 190 -8.35 10.34 10.99
CA LEU A 190 -9.54 10.54 11.80
C LEU A 190 -10.72 10.97 10.90
N LEU A 191 -11.72 10.10 10.78
CA LEU A 191 -12.86 10.29 9.88
C LEU A 191 -14.20 10.18 10.62
N LYS A 192 -15.18 10.99 10.22
CA LYS A 192 -16.51 11.02 10.86
C LYS A 192 -17.49 10.10 10.14
N ASN A 193 -18.26 9.36 10.92
CA ASN A 193 -19.37 8.55 10.41
C ASN A 193 -20.63 9.40 10.16
N ILE A 194 -21.72 8.77 9.68
CA ILE A 194 -22.99 9.47 9.38
C ILE A 194 -23.56 10.17 10.63
N LYS A 195 -23.31 9.60 11.82
CA LYS A 195 -23.76 10.13 13.12
C LYS A 195 -22.85 11.26 13.64
N GLY A 196 -21.78 11.61 12.92
CA GLY A 196 -20.81 12.64 13.30
C GLY A 196 -19.75 12.20 14.31
N LYS A 197 -19.71 10.91 14.67
CA LYS A 197 -18.70 10.33 15.56
C LYS A 197 -17.41 10.04 14.78
N SER A 198 -16.30 10.59 15.27
CA SER A 198 -14.97 10.35 14.74
C SER A 198 -14.49 8.93 15.07
N HIS A 199 -13.92 8.25 14.08
CA HIS A 199 -13.26 6.96 14.19
C HIS A 199 -11.87 7.09 13.58
N LEU A 200 -10.92 6.34 14.12
CA LEU A 200 -9.56 6.28 13.61
C LEU A 200 -9.47 5.14 12.59
N LEU A 201 -9.20 5.47 11.33
CA LEU A 201 -9.07 4.48 10.27
C LEU A 201 -7.60 4.36 9.88
N ASN A 202 -7.01 3.20 10.19
CA ASN A 202 -5.68 2.82 9.73
C ASN A 202 -5.86 2.14 8.37
N ILE A 203 -5.54 2.85 7.30
CA ILE A 203 -5.78 2.46 5.92
C ILE A 203 -4.48 2.00 5.28
N MET A 204 -4.44 0.75 4.82
CA MET A 204 -3.39 0.25 3.95
C MET A 204 -3.83 0.38 2.49
N ASP A 205 -3.27 1.33 1.75
CA ASP A 205 -3.45 1.40 0.29
C ASP A 205 -2.53 0.36 -0.35
N THR A 206 -3.07 -0.60 -1.11
CA THR A 206 -2.27 -1.67 -1.71
C THR A 206 -2.17 -1.54 -3.23
N PRO A 207 -1.08 -2.01 -3.85
CA PRO A 207 -0.97 -2.05 -5.30
C PRO A 207 -2.08 -2.89 -5.94
N GLY A 208 -2.51 -2.48 -7.15
CA GLY A 208 -3.54 -3.20 -7.91
C GLY A 208 -3.03 -4.17 -8.97
N HIS A 209 -1.73 -4.09 -9.26
CA HIS A 209 -1.10 -4.94 -10.25
C HIS A 209 -0.91 -6.35 -9.69
N VAL A 210 -1.17 -7.37 -10.50
CA VAL A 210 -1.17 -8.79 -10.08
C VAL A 210 0.19 -9.22 -9.52
N ASN A 211 1.29 -8.72 -10.10
CA ASN A 211 2.66 -9.06 -9.67
C ASN A 211 3.01 -8.58 -8.25
N PHE A 212 2.23 -7.68 -7.66
CA PHE A 212 2.45 -7.16 -6.30
C PHE A 212 1.38 -7.68 -5.33
N SER A 213 0.92 -8.93 -5.52
CA SER A 213 -0.08 -9.55 -4.63
C SER A 213 0.46 -9.84 -3.23
N ASP A 214 1.77 -10.03 -3.12
CA ASP A 214 2.52 -10.16 -1.86
C ASP A 214 2.34 -8.94 -0.94
N GLU A 215 2.36 -7.74 -1.52
CA GLU A 215 2.08 -6.49 -0.81
C GLU A 215 0.63 -6.45 -0.27
N VAL A 216 -0.32 -7.05 -0.99
CA VAL A 216 -1.71 -7.18 -0.51
C VAL A 216 -1.79 -8.20 0.63
N THR A 217 -1.10 -9.35 0.52
CA THR A 217 -1.04 -10.36 1.57
C THR A 217 -0.44 -9.80 2.87
N ALA A 218 0.65 -9.04 2.77
CA ALA A 218 1.29 -8.39 3.91
C ALA A 218 0.34 -7.41 4.61
N ALA A 219 -0.48 -6.67 3.85
CA ALA A 219 -1.47 -5.75 4.38
C ALA A 219 -2.69 -6.46 5.00
N LEU A 220 -3.20 -7.54 4.40
CA LEU A 220 -4.32 -8.32 4.94
C LEU A 220 -4.00 -8.94 6.30
N ARG A 221 -2.74 -9.37 6.51
CA ARG A 221 -2.30 -9.93 7.79
C ARG A 221 -2.39 -8.95 8.94
N ILE A 222 -2.10 -7.67 8.73
CA ILE A 222 -2.18 -6.63 9.77
C ILE A 222 -3.57 -5.98 9.89
N SER A 223 -4.42 -6.08 8.88
CA SER A 223 -5.76 -5.47 8.87
C SER A 223 -6.86 -6.36 9.45
N ASP A 224 -7.92 -5.76 9.97
CA ASP A 224 -9.09 -6.45 10.56
C ASP A 224 -10.26 -6.55 9.58
N GLY A 225 -10.21 -5.82 8.46
CA GLY A 225 -11.15 -5.88 7.36
C GLY A 225 -10.50 -5.46 6.05
N ALA A 226 -11.17 -5.75 4.93
CA ALA A 226 -10.74 -5.24 3.63
C ALA A 226 -11.91 -4.64 2.85
N VAL A 227 -11.58 -3.61 2.07
CA VAL A 227 -12.50 -2.95 1.15
C VAL A 227 -12.09 -3.33 -0.26
N LEU A 228 -12.96 -4.05 -0.96
CA LEU A 228 -12.77 -4.45 -2.34
C LEU A 228 -13.24 -3.33 -3.27
N PHE A 229 -12.34 -2.79 -4.08
CA PHE A 229 -12.63 -1.80 -5.10
C PHE A 229 -12.87 -2.45 -6.46
N VAL A 230 -14.03 -2.15 -7.05
CA VAL A 230 -14.42 -2.59 -8.39
C VAL A 230 -14.79 -1.39 -9.23
N ASP A 231 -14.28 -1.31 -10.45
CA ASP A 231 -14.64 -0.26 -11.40
C ASP A 231 -16.03 -0.56 -11.99
N ALA A 232 -16.94 0.42 -11.91
CA ALA A 232 -18.31 0.28 -12.37
C ALA A 232 -18.42 0.02 -13.88
N ALA A 233 -17.52 0.58 -14.70
CA ALA A 233 -17.52 0.42 -16.15
C ALA A 233 -16.91 -0.92 -16.58
N GLU A 234 -15.81 -1.32 -15.95
CA GLU A 234 -15.06 -2.54 -16.25
C GLU A 234 -15.69 -3.80 -15.65
N GLY A 235 -16.25 -3.70 -14.44
CA GLY A 235 -16.81 -4.84 -13.72
C GLY A 235 -15.76 -5.71 -13.03
N ILE A 236 -16.06 -6.99 -12.87
CA ILE A 236 -15.16 -7.93 -12.20
C ILE A 236 -14.02 -8.32 -13.15
N MET A 237 -12.80 -8.24 -12.64
CA MET A 237 -11.57 -8.54 -13.37
C MET A 237 -10.82 -9.70 -12.69
N LEU A 238 -9.84 -10.28 -13.38
CA LEU A 238 -9.07 -11.44 -12.89
C LEU A 238 -8.46 -11.21 -11.49
N ASN A 239 -7.88 -10.02 -11.24
CA ASN A 239 -7.29 -9.74 -9.93
C ASN A 239 -8.36 -9.56 -8.85
N THR A 240 -9.55 -9.06 -9.20
CA THR A 240 -10.66 -8.92 -8.26
C THR A 240 -11.04 -10.28 -7.68
N GLU A 241 -11.18 -11.31 -8.53
CA GLU A 241 -11.47 -12.68 -8.09
C GLU A 241 -10.35 -13.25 -7.20
N ARG A 242 -9.09 -13.08 -7.61
CA ARG A 242 -7.93 -13.57 -6.85
C ARG A 242 -7.85 -12.95 -5.46
N LEU A 243 -8.04 -11.63 -5.37
CA LEU A 243 -8.01 -10.89 -4.10
C LEU A 243 -9.19 -11.26 -3.20
N LEU A 244 -10.39 -11.44 -3.78
CA LEU A 244 -11.56 -11.92 -3.04
C LEU A 244 -11.31 -13.30 -2.43
N ARG A 245 -10.82 -14.25 -3.24
CA ARG A 245 -10.45 -15.60 -2.74
C ARG A 245 -9.39 -15.52 -1.65
N HIS A 246 -8.36 -14.70 -1.84
CA HIS A 246 -7.27 -14.58 -0.89
C HIS A 246 -7.73 -13.97 0.45
N ALA A 247 -8.57 -12.94 0.42
CA ALA A 247 -9.11 -12.35 1.65
C ALA A 247 -10.05 -13.30 2.41
N VAL A 248 -10.83 -14.11 1.70
CA VAL A 248 -11.67 -15.17 2.31
C VAL A 248 -10.79 -16.22 2.98
N GLN A 249 -9.67 -16.63 2.35
CA GLN A 249 -8.71 -17.56 2.94
C GLN A 249 -8.06 -17.01 4.22
N GLU A 250 -7.73 -15.71 4.23
CA GLU A 250 -7.19 -14.99 5.40
C GLU A 250 -8.25 -14.69 6.48
N ARG A 251 -9.50 -15.13 6.28
CA ARG A 251 -10.66 -14.91 7.18
C ARG A 251 -10.90 -13.43 7.50
N VAL A 252 -10.69 -12.55 6.53
CA VAL A 252 -10.87 -11.11 6.70
C VAL A 252 -12.27 -10.71 6.21
N PRO A 253 -13.10 -10.05 7.04
CA PRO A 253 -14.38 -9.48 6.61
C PRO A 253 -14.24 -8.54 5.42
N LEU A 254 -15.15 -8.67 4.46
CA LEU A 254 -15.12 -7.91 3.21
C LEU A 254 -16.27 -6.90 3.11
N THR A 255 -15.93 -5.72 2.63
CA THR A 255 -16.87 -4.69 2.17
C THR A 255 -16.57 -4.31 0.73
N LEU A 256 -17.54 -3.76 0.00
CA LEU A 256 -17.43 -3.47 -1.43
C LEU A 256 -17.55 -1.98 -1.70
N CYS A 257 -16.60 -1.43 -2.45
CA CYS A 257 -16.68 -0.09 -3.02
C CYS A 257 -16.73 -0.18 -4.54
N ILE A 258 -17.90 0.11 -5.13
CA ILE A 258 -18.03 0.22 -6.59
C ILE A 258 -17.63 1.63 -6.99
N ASN A 259 -16.41 1.78 -7.48
CA ASN A 259 -15.81 3.06 -7.85
C ASN A 259 -16.02 3.38 -9.33
N LYS A 260 -15.72 4.61 -9.72
CA LYS A 260 -15.84 5.14 -11.08
C LYS A 260 -17.24 5.06 -11.67
N ILE A 261 -18.27 5.25 -10.83
CA ILE A 261 -19.66 5.30 -11.30
C ILE A 261 -19.90 6.42 -12.34
N ASP A 262 -19.06 7.46 -12.33
CA ASP A 262 -19.07 8.54 -13.31
C ASP A 262 -18.82 8.04 -14.74
N ARG A 263 -18.06 6.96 -14.94
CA ARG A 263 -17.83 6.38 -16.26
C ARG A 263 -19.11 5.82 -16.88
N LEU A 264 -20.04 5.33 -16.05
CA LEU A 264 -21.36 4.90 -16.53
C LEU A 264 -22.16 6.06 -17.13
N ILE A 265 -21.97 7.26 -16.58
CA ILE A 265 -22.70 8.49 -16.91
C ILE A 265 -22.03 9.22 -18.09
N LEU A 266 -20.71 9.44 -17.99
CA LEU A 266 -19.96 10.33 -18.89
C LEU A 266 -19.35 9.59 -20.09
N GLU A 267 -18.82 8.38 -19.87
CA GLU A 267 -18.14 7.60 -20.91
C GLU A 267 -19.14 6.70 -21.65
N LEU A 268 -19.79 5.79 -20.92
CA LEU A 268 -20.72 4.81 -21.49
C LEU A 268 -22.10 5.43 -21.81
N LYS A 269 -22.44 6.56 -21.17
CA LYS A 269 -23.71 7.28 -21.34
C LYS A 269 -24.94 6.37 -21.22
N LEU A 270 -24.87 5.42 -20.29
CA LEU A 270 -25.95 4.47 -20.08
C LEU A 270 -27.17 5.19 -19.48
N PRO A 271 -28.40 4.86 -19.91
CA PRO A 271 -29.59 5.29 -19.20
C PRO A 271 -29.53 4.89 -17.71
N PRO A 272 -30.12 5.67 -16.78
CA PRO A 272 -30.08 5.38 -15.35
C PRO A 272 -30.56 3.96 -14.98
N ALA A 273 -31.56 3.44 -15.70
CA ALA A 273 -32.07 2.08 -15.51
C ALA A 273 -31.04 1.00 -15.87
N ASP A 274 -30.29 1.19 -16.95
CA ASP A 274 -29.27 0.25 -17.42
C ASP A 274 -28.01 0.30 -16.56
N ALA A 275 -27.64 1.51 -16.10
CA ALA A 275 -26.58 1.68 -15.11
C ALA A 275 -26.89 0.96 -13.80
N TYR A 276 -28.15 1.02 -13.32
CA TYR A 276 -28.58 0.23 -12.16
C TYR A 276 -28.42 -1.28 -12.39
N TYR A 277 -28.83 -1.81 -13.55
CA TYR A 277 -28.65 -3.23 -13.84
C TYR A 277 -27.17 -3.63 -13.89
N LYS A 278 -26.30 -2.78 -14.41
CA LYS A 278 -24.85 -3.02 -14.41
C LYS A 278 -24.27 -3.05 -12.99
N LEU A 279 -24.65 -2.10 -12.14
CA LEU A 279 -24.24 -2.09 -10.72
C LEU A 279 -24.76 -3.33 -9.98
N ARG A 280 -26.02 -3.71 -10.21
CA ARG A 280 -26.60 -4.92 -9.61
C ARG A 280 -25.89 -6.19 -10.09
N HIS A 281 -25.57 -6.28 -11.37
CA HIS A 281 -24.87 -7.42 -11.95
C HIS A 281 -23.49 -7.63 -11.31
N ILE A 282 -22.73 -6.55 -11.08
CA ILE A 282 -21.43 -6.62 -10.39
C ILE A 282 -21.59 -7.22 -8.98
N ILE A 283 -22.63 -6.79 -8.23
CA ILE A 283 -22.90 -7.29 -6.87
C ILE A 283 -23.30 -8.77 -6.91
N ASP A 284 -24.20 -9.15 -7.82
CA ASP A 284 -24.68 -10.52 -7.95
C ASP A 284 -23.54 -11.48 -8.32
N GLU A 285 -22.66 -11.08 -9.24
CA GLU A 285 -21.51 -11.89 -9.67
C GLU A 285 -20.48 -12.06 -8.53
N LEU A 286 -20.19 -10.99 -7.77
CA LEU A 286 -19.33 -11.09 -6.57
C LEU A 286 -19.93 -12.00 -5.50
N ASN A 287 -21.24 -11.95 -5.29
CA ASN A 287 -21.91 -12.83 -4.33
C ASN A 287 -21.84 -14.29 -4.76
N SER A 288 -22.02 -14.58 -6.04
CA SER A 288 -21.84 -15.95 -6.58
C SER A 288 -20.41 -16.46 -6.39
N MET A 289 -19.41 -15.58 -6.56
CA MET A 289 -18.01 -15.91 -6.25
C MET A 289 -17.79 -16.17 -4.76
N LEU A 290 -18.37 -15.37 -3.86
CA LEU A 290 -18.26 -15.59 -2.42
C LEU A 290 -18.87 -16.92 -2.00
N GLU A 291 -20.08 -17.24 -2.49
CA GLU A 291 -20.75 -18.52 -2.22
C GLU A 291 -19.88 -19.72 -2.62
N THR A 292 -19.15 -19.60 -3.74
CA THR A 292 -18.27 -20.68 -4.23
C THR A 292 -16.99 -20.83 -3.40
N ASN A 293 -16.46 -19.73 -2.85
CA ASN A 293 -15.18 -19.71 -2.13
C ASN A 293 -15.34 -19.73 -0.60
N GLN A 294 -16.55 -19.87 -0.06
CA GLN A 294 -16.78 -19.87 1.38
C GLN A 294 -16.06 -21.04 2.09
N PRO A 295 -15.39 -20.79 3.23
CA PRO A 295 -14.72 -21.85 3.98
C PRO A 295 -15.75 -22.87 4.49
N GLN A 296 -15.61 -24.14 4.13
CA GLN A 296 -16.50 -25.21 4.61
C GLN A 296 -16.23 -25.61 6.08
N ASP A 297 -15.11 -25.16 6.63
CA ASP A 297 -14.59 -25.61 7.92
C ASP A 297 -15.29 -24.95 9.13
N ASN A 298 -16.15 -23.95 8.93
CA ASN A 298 -16.88 -23.28 10.01
C ASN A 298 -18.32 -22.89 9.59
N PRO A 299 -19.30 -23.82 9.72
CA PRO A 299 -20.68 -23.59 9.27
C PRO A 299 -21.46 -22.54 10.11
N ASP A 300 -20.95 -22.14 11.27
CA ASP A 300 -21.60 -21.16 12.16
C ASP A 300 -21.22 -19.70 11.84
N GLU A 301 -20.21 -19.47 10.98
CA GLU A 301 -19.82 -18.11 10.60
C GLU A 301 -20.75 -17.57 9.50
N PRO A 302 -21.42 -16.41 9.70
CA PRO A 302 -22.35 -15.89 8.72
C PRO A 302 -21.64 -15.61 7.40
N ALA A 303 -22.15 -16.23 6.34
CA ALA A 303 -21.76 -15.96 4.97
C ALA A 303 -21.73 -14.45 4.70
N THR A 304 -20.57 -13.94 4.27
CA THR A 304 -20.50 -12.55 3.80
C THR A 304 -21.30 -12.45 2.50
N VAL A 305 -22.28 -11.56 2.48
CA VAL A 305 -23.11 -11.28 1.29
C VAL A 305 -23.08 -9.77 1.06
N PHE A 306 -22.64 -9.35 -0.12
CA PHE A 306 -22.68 -7.94 -0.51
C PHE A 306 -24.10 -7.51 -0.85
N SER A 307 -24.59 -6.49 -0.16
CA SER A 307 -25.86 -5.86 -0.46
C SER A 307 -25.87 -4.41 0.01
N PRO A 308 -26.20 -3.44 -0.87
CA PRO A 308 -26.33 -2.04 -0.46
C PRO A 308 -27.36 -1.82 0.67
N LEU A 309 -28.34 -2.74 0.82
CA LEU A 309 -29.31 -2.71 1.93
C LEU A 309 -28.71 -3.06 3.29
N LEU A 310 -27.67 -3.90 3.30
CA LEU A 310 -26.93 -4.24 4.52
C LEU A 310 -25.94 -3.13 4.90
N GLY A 311 -25.68 -2.18 3.99
CA GLY A 311 -24.72 -1.10 4.19
C GLY A 311 -23.26 -1.51 4.03
N ASN A 312 -22.98 -2.72 3.52
CA ASN A 312 -21.61 -3.20 3.23
C ASN A 312 -21.15 -2.91 1.79
N VAL A 313 -21.96 -2.19 1.02
CA VAL A 313 -21.63 -1.73 -0.34
C VAL A 313 -21.75 -0.21 -0.39
N CYS A 314 -20.71 0.46 -0.87
CA CYS A 314 -20.73 1.88 -1.21
C CYS A 314 -20.48 2.10 -2.71
N PHE A 315 -20.96 3.23 -3.21
CA PHE A 315 -20.78 3.68 -4.58
C PHE A 315 -19.94 4.94 -4.57
N ALA A 316 -18.93 5.01 -5.44
CA ALA A 316 -17.99 6.10 -5.45
C ALA A 316 -17.57 6.53 -6.86
N SER A 317 -17.14 7.78 -6.95
CA SER A 317 -16.32 8.32 -8.02
C SER A 317 -15.22 9.14 -7.37
N SER A 318 -14.05 8.53 -7.19
CA SER A 318 -12.87 9.19 -6.62
C SER A 318 -12.39 10.39 -7.45
N LEU A 319 -12.68 10.42 -8.75
CA LEU A 319 -12.29 11.54 -9.60
C LEU A 319 -13.06 12.82 -9.28
N TYR A 320 -14.33 12.69 -8.86
CA TYR A 320 -15.24 13.80 -8.62
C TYR A 320 -15.70 13.93 -7.16
N ASP A 321 -15.00 13.32 -6.21
CA ASP A 321 -15.35 13.37 -4.77
C ASP A 321 -16.77 12.90 -4.45
N VAL A 322 -17.25 11.88 -5.17
CA VAL A 322 -18.53 11.25 -4.87
C VAL A 322 -18.27 9.99 -4.07
N CYS A 323 -18.88 9.88 -2.90
CA CYS A 323 -18.95 8.62 -2.17
C CYS A 323 -20.25 8.58 -1.37
N PHE A 324 -21.05 7.54 -1.58
CA PHE A 324 -22.28 7.35 -0.81
C PHE A 324 -22.60 5.87 -0.61
N SER A 325 -23.19 5.57 0.54
CA SER A 325 -24.00 4.37 0.74
C SER A 325 -25.47 4.74 0.58
N VAL A 326 -26.34 3.73 0.52
CA VAL A 326 -27.79 3.95 0.49
C VAL A 326 -28.26 4.69 1.75
N GLU A 327 -27.63 4.41 2.89
CA GLU A 327 -27.90 5.09 4.16
C GLU A 327 -27.42 6.54 4.18
N SER A 328 -26.21 6.82 3.66
CA SER A 328 -25.70 8.21 3.64
C SER A 328 -26.53 9.09 2.71
N PHE A 329 -26.96 8.56 1.55
CA PHE A 329 -27.84 9.30 0.63
C PHE A 329 -29.22 9.53 1.25
N ALA A 330 -29.77 8.54 1.97
CA ALA A 330 -31.01 8.71 2.74
C ALA A 330 -30.86 9.75 3.86
N ALA A 331 -29.70 9.83 4.51
CA ALA A 331 -29.41 10.84 5.52
C ALA A 331 -29.39 12.26 4.92
N MET A 332 -28.86 12.43 3.70
CA MET A 332 -28.94 13.70 2.97
C MET A 332 -30.40 14.12 2.71
N TYR A 333 -31.26 13.20 2.28
CA TYR A 333 -32.69 13.46 2.13
C TYR A 333 -33.37 13.83 3.45
N ALA A 334 -33.05 13.12 4.53
CA ALA A 334 -33.59 13.41 5.86
C ALA A 334 -33.17 14.80 6.36
N GLN A 335 -31.93 15.22 6.09
CA GLN A 335 -31.45 16.57 6.42
C GLN A 335 -32.13 17.65 5.57
N ALA A 336 -32.25 17.44 4.26
CA ALA A 336 -32.92 18.38 3.36
C ALA A 336 -34.42 18.53 3.68
N GLN A 337 -35.07 17.46 4.17
CA GLN A 337 -36.48 17.44 4.56
C GLN A 337 -36.68 17.28 6.08
N ALA A 338 -35.86 17.97 6.88
CA ALA A 338 -35.90 17.86 8.35
C ALA A 338 -37.30 18.07 8.96
N GLY A 339 -38.19 18.84 8.31
CA GLY A 339 -39.58 19.05 8.75
C GLY A 339 -40.54 17.88 8.50
N ALA A 340 -40.15 16.85 7.72
CA ALA A 340 -41.02 15.72 7.35
C ALA A 340 -40.94 14.53 8.32
N GLY A 341 -40.03 14.56 9.31
CA GLY A 341 -39.82 13.47 10.26
C GLY A 341 -39.28 12.17 9.63
N LEU A 342 -38.62 12.28 8.46
CA LEU A 342 -38.09 11.13 7.73
C LEU A 342 -36.86 10.56 8.44
N ARG A 343 -36.90 9.27 8.81
CA ARG A 343 -35.74 8.56 9.37
C ARG A 343 -34.90 7.97 8.23
N ALA A 344 -33.61 8.31 8.21
CA ALA A 344 -32.65 7.79 7.24
C ALA A 344 -32.64 6.25 7.09
N PRO A 345 -32.57 5.45 8.18
CA PRO A 345 -32.52 3.98 8.05
C PRO A 345 -33.81 3.39 7.46
N ASP A 346 -34.98 3.99 7.77
CA ASP A 346 -36.25 3.51 7.22
C ASP A 346 -36.30 3.71 5.71
N MET A 347 -35.82 4.84 5.20
CA MET A 347 -35.77 5.10 3.76
C MET A 347 -34.71 4.21 3.09
N ALA A 348 -33.54 4.05 3.71
CA ALA A 348 -32.45 3.25 3.17
C ALA A 348 -32.87 1.80 2.86
N ALA A 349 -33.71 1.21 3.71
CA ALA A 349 -34.25 -0.14 3.53
C ALA A 349 -35.08 -0.34 2.24
N TRP A 350 -35.54 0.74 1.60
CA TRP A 350 -36.37 0.69 0.38
C TRP A 350 -35.67 1.22 -0.87
N LEU A 351 -34.43 1.70 -0.74
CA LEU A 351 -33.72 2.39 -1.81
C LEU A 351 -32.94 1.47 -2.75
N TRP A 352 -32.95 0.14 -2.53
CA TRP A 352 -32.27 -0.83 -3.40
C TRP A 352 -33.16 -2.05 -3.70
N GLY A 353 -32.94 -2.67 -4.85
CA GLY A 353 -33.69 -3.83 -5.33
C GLY A 353 -34.90 -3.47 -6.19
N ASP A 354 -35.77 -4.45 -6.44
CA ASP A 354 -37.01 -4.28 -7.20
C ASP A 354 -38.12 -3.63 -6.35
N VAL A 355 -37.81 -2.44 -5.84
CA VAL A 355 -38.70 -1.57 -5.09
C VAL A 355 -38.99 -0.33 -5.93
N TYR A 356 -40.23 0.14 -5.90
CA TYR A 356 -40.73 1.28 -6.67
C TYR A 356 -41.39 2.27 -5.72
N PHE A 357 -41.35 3.55 -6.04
CA PHE A 357 -42.09 4.57 -5.30
C PHE A 357 -43.40 4.90 -6.00
N ASN A 358 -44.49 4.96 -5.24
CA ASN A 358 -45.78 5.39 -5.76
C ASN A 358 -46.07 6.81 -5.30
N ALA A 359 -45.90 7.78 -6.21
CA ALA A 359 -46.12 9.20 -5.94
C ALA A 359 -47.55 9.53 -5.45
N LYS A 360 -48.57 8.73 -5.83
CA LYS A 360 -49.96 8.97 -5.40
C LYS A 360 -50.19 8.56 -3.95
N THR A 361 -49.65 7.42 -3.54
CA THR A 361 -49.83 6.90 -2.17
C THR A 361 -48.69 7.32 -1.22
N ARG A 362 -47.62 7.91 -1.76
CA ARG A 362 -46.38 8.27 -1.06
C ARG A 362 -45.77 7.11 -0.29
N ARG A 363 -45.84 5.90 -0.86
CA ARG A 363 -45.33 4.65 -0.26
C ARG A 363 -44.47 3.89 -1.25
N PHE A 364 -43.49 3.17 -0.71
CA PHE A 364 -42.71 2.19 -1.45
C PHE A 364 -43.51 0.90 -1.66
N THR A 365 -43.45 0.34 -2.86
CA THR A 365 -44.14 -0.89 -3.24
C THR A 365 -43.21 -1.80 -4.04
N LYS A 366 -43.23 -3.10 -3.76
CA LYS A 366 -42.48 -4.11 -4.54
C LYS A 366 -43.12 -4.39 -5.90
N LYS A 367 -44.43 -4.17 -6.02
CA LYS A 367 -45.14 -4.26 -7.30
C LYS A 367 -44.95 -2.95 -8.07
N GLN A 368 -44.62 -3.07 -9.34
CA GLN A 368 -44.50 -1.92 -10.23
C GLN A 368 -45.86 -1.18 -10.30
N PRO A 369 -45.94 0.11 -9.93
CA PRO A 369 -47.21 0.83 -9.85
C PRO A 369 -47.77 1.21 -11.23
N HIS A 370 -46.92 1.41 -12.24
CA HIS A 370 -47.27 1.66 -13.63
C HIS A 370 -46.11 1.23 -14.54
N ALA A 371 -46.37 0.99 -15.83
CA ALA A 371 -45.38 0.36 -16.72
C ALA A 371 -44.06 1.14 -16.90
N SER A 372 -44.09 2.46 -16.74
CA SER A 372 -42.90 3.33 -16.82
C SER A 372 -42.30 3.67 -15.45
N ALA A 373 -42.78 3.07 -14.36
CA ALA A 373 -42.26 3.35 -13.03
C ALA A 373 -40.82 2.85 -12.92
N GLN A 374 -39.92 3.74 -12.51
CA GLN A 374 -38.52 3.43 -12.25
C GLN A 374 -38.35 2.87 -10.84
N ARG A 375 -37.23 2.16 -10.62
CA ARG A 375 -36.88 1.64 -9.30
C ARG A 375 -36.55 2.80 -8.37
N SER A 376 -36.73 2.61 -7.07
CA SER A 376 -36.38 3.60 -6.04
C SER A 376 -34.92 4.05 -6.14
N PHE A 377 -33.98 3.13 -6.35
CA PHE A 377 -32.57 3.49 -6.56
C PHE A 377 -32.37 4.40 -7.79
N VAL A 378 -33.08 4.11 -8.88
CA VAL A 378 -32.98 4.88 -10.12
C VAL A 378 -33.58 6.28 -9.92
N GLU A 379 -34.79 6.36 -9.38
CA GLU A 379 -35.54 7.62 -9.20
C GLU A 379 -34.90 8.55 -8.15
N PHE A 380 -34.43 8.00 -7.02
CA PHE A 380 -33.94 8.80 -5.89
C PHE A 380 -32.42 8.93 -5.82
N ILE A 381 -31.64 8.10 -6.50
CA ILE A 381 -30.17 8.17 -6.42
C ILE A 381 -29.58 8.47 -7.80
N LEU A 382 -29.81 7.60 -8.79
CA LEU A 382 -29.18 7.75 -10.10
C LEU A 382 -29.72 8.95 -10.88
N GLU A 383 -31.03 9.19 -10.94
CA GLU A 383 -31.57 10.32 -11.68
C GLU A 383 -31.07 11.68 -11.15
N PRO A 384 -31.07 11.96 -9.83
CA PRO A 384 -30.46 13.17 -9.29
C PRO A 384 -28.97 13.26 -9.61
N LEU A 385 -28.22 12.16 -9.47
CA LEU A 385 -26.79 12.13 -9.80
C LEU A 385 -26.55 12.47 -11.28
N TYR A 386 -27.30 11.84 -12.18
CA TYR A 386 -27.23 12.10 -13.62
C TYR A 386 -27.58 13.54 -13.96
N LYS A 387 -28.58 14.13 -13.30
CA LYS A 387 -28.94 15.55 -13.48
C LYS A 387 -27.78 16.46 -13.07
N ILE A 388 -27.12 16.22 -11.94
CA ILE A 388 -25.96 17.01 -11.50
C ILE A 388 -24.84 16.94 -12.55
N PHE A 389 -24.51 15.73 -13.02
CA PHE A 389 -23.46 15.53 -14.01
C PHE A 389 -23.80 16.17 -15.36
N ALA A 390 -25.04 15.99 -15.84
CA ALA A 390 -25.49 16.56 -17.11
C ALA A 390 -25.52 18.10 -17.08
N GLN A 391 -25.98 18.69 -15.98
CA GLN A 391 -26.04 20.15 -15.83
C GLN A 391 -24.66 20.80 -15.80
N VAL A 392 -23.67 20.17 -15.15
CA VAL A 392 -22.30 20.71 -15.11
C VAL A 392 -21.54 20.46 -16.43
N VAL A 393 -21.89 19.44 -17.19
CA VAL A 393 -21.21 19.15 -18.48
C VAL A 393 -21.85 19.91 -19.65
N GLY A 394 -23.17 20.10 -19.64
CA GLY A 394 -23.94 20.66 -20.75
C GLY A 394 -24.34 22.13 -20.59
N ASP A 395 -24.83 22.52 -19.40
CA ASP A 395 -25.60 23.76 -19.22
C ASP A 395 -25.03 24.66 -18.10
N VAL A 396 -23.70 24.83 -18.07
CA VAL A 396 -22.97 25.55 -17.00
C VAL A 396 -23.41 27.01 -16.86
N ASP A 397 -23.67 27.69 -17.98
CA ASP A 397 -23.91 29.14 -17.99
C ASP A 397 -25.38 29.53 -17.78
N ASP A 398 -26.32 28.62 -18.12
CA ASP A 398 -27.76 28.94 -18.18
C ASP A 398 -28.52 28.44 -16.95
N THR A 399 -28.57 27.12 -16.74
CA THR A 399 -29.46 26.48 -15.75
C THR A 399 -28.75 26.02 -14.49
N LEU A 400 -27.42 25.83 -14.54
CA LEU A 400 -26.64 25.38 -13.39
C LEU A 400 -26.80 26.27 -12.15
N PRO A 401 -26.81 27.62 -12.21
CA PRO A 401 -26.98 28.45 -11.01
C PRO A 401 -28.31 28.21 -10.28
N ALA A 402 -29.40 27.97 -11.03
CA ALA A 402 -30.71 27.68 -10.45
C ALA A 402 -30.72 26.31 -9.76
N VAL A 403 -30.14 25.29 -10.40
CA VAL A 403 -30.01 23.94 -9.81
C VAL A 403 -29.12 23.97 -8.57
N LEU A 404 -28.00 24.68 -8.60
CA LEU A 404 -27.13 24.83 -7.43
C LEU A 404 -27.84 25.54 -6.28
N GLN A 405 -28.70 26.52 -6.58
CA GLN A 405 -29.53 27.19 -5.58
C GLN A 405 -30.56 26.23 -4.95
N GLU A 406 -31.20 25.36 -5.74
CA GLU A 406 -32.10 24.31 -5.23
C GLU A 406 -31.36 23.30 -4.33
N LEU A 407 -30.12 22.95 -4.68
CA LEU A 407 -29.27 22.05 -3.91
C LEU A 407 -28.58 22.73 -2.70
N GLY A 408 -28.74 24.05 -2.54
CA GLY A 408 -28.11 24.83 -1.45
C GLY A 408 -26.60 25.08 -1.62
N ILE A 409 -26.06 24.89 -2.82
CA ILE A 409 -24.62 25.02 -3.13
C ILE A 409 -24.35 26.43 -3.64
N LYS A 410 -23.41 27.15 -3.00
CA LYS A 410 -23.03 28.52 -3.37
C LYS A 410 -21.62 28.56 -3.94
N LEU A 411 -21.46 28.76 -5.25
CA LEU A 411 -20.15 28.92 -5.89
C LEU A 411 -19.67 30.38 -5.87
N THR A 412 -18.36 30.60 -5.75
CA THR A 412 -17.76 31.93 -5.97
C THR A 412 -17.64 32.23 -7.47
N LYS A 413 -17.46 33.51 -7.83
CA LYS A 413 -17.28 33.92 -9.23
C LYS A 413 -16.03 33.34 -9.89
N GLN A 414 -15.00 32.98 -9.11
CA GLN A 414 -13.79 32.35 -9.63
C GLN A 414 -14.03 30.85 -9.85
N GLU A 415 -14.71 30.19 -8.90
CA GLU A 415 -15.06 28.77 -8.98
C GLU A 415 -15.97 28.47 -10.18
N ALA A 416 -16.92 29.35 -10.48
CA ALA A 416 -17.80 29.19 -11.64
C ALA A 416 -17.06 29.24 -12.99
N LYS A 417 -15.82 29.76 -13.03
CA LYS A 417 -14.99 29.83 -14.25
C LYS A 417 -14.04 28.63 -14.39
N LEU A 418 -14.08 27.68 -13.46
CA LEU A 418 -13.26 26.48 -13.55
C LEU A 418 -13.65 25.64 -14.76
N ASN A 419 -12.70 24.86 -15.27
CA ASN A 419 -12.98 23.86 -16.29
C ASN A 419 -14.01 22.82 -15.78
N VAL A 420 -14.74 22.18 -16.70
CA VAL A 420 -15.84 21.24 -16.40
C VAL A 420 -15.44 20.17 -15.38
N ARG A 421 -14.25 19.56 -15.49
CA ARG A 421 -13.81 18.49 -14.58
C ARG A 421 -13.56 18.99 -13.14
N PRO A 422 -12.70 20.01 -12.89
CA PRO A 422 -12.57 20.62 -11.57
C PRO A 422 -13.89 21.16 -11.01
N LEU A 423 -14.74 21.77 -11.85
CA LEU A 423 -16.04 22.30 -11.45
C LEU A 423 -16.97 21.19 -10.98
N LEU A 424 -17.07 20.10 -11.75
CA LEU A 424 -17.89 18.93 -11.40
C LEU A 424 -17.45 18.34 -10.07
N ARG A 425 -16.14 18.18 -9.87
CA ARG A 425 -15.59 17.73 -8.60
C ARG A 425 -15.97 18.66 -7.45
N LEU A 426 -15.85 19.98 -7.63
CA LEU A 426 -16.21 20.97 -6.60
C LEU A 426 -17.70 20.95 -6.26
N VAL A 427 -18.57 20.83 -7.26
CA VAL A 427 -20.03 20.74 -7.06
C VAL A 427 -20.37 19.46 -6.30
N CYS A 428 -19.81 18.32 -6.74
CA CYS A 428 -20.01 17.04 -6.07
C CYS A 428 -19.45 17.02 -4.65
N SER A 429 -18.26 17.58 -4.41
CA SER A 429 -17.67 17.64 -3.07
C SER A 429 -18.50 18.47 -2.10
N ARG A 430 -19.19 19.52 -2.57
CA ARG A 430 -20.11 20.32 -1.75
C ARG A 430 -21.48 19.69 -1.56
N PHE A 431 -21.95 18.94 -2.56
CA PHE A 431 -23.22 18.23 -2.48
C PHE A 431 -23.14 17.02 -1.53
N PHE A 432 -22.16 16.14 -1.73
CA PHE A 432 -21.99 14.93 -0.94
C PHE A 432 -21.25 15.19 0.39
N GLY A 433 -20.37 16.18 0.43
CA GLY A 433 -19.59 16.52 1.61
C GLY A 433 -18.54 15.46 1.94
N ASP A 434 -18.40 15.19 3.23
CA ASP A 434 -17.46 14.21 3.78
C ASP A 434 -17.88 12.76 3.45
N PHE A 435 -16.91 11.85 3.33
CA PHE A 435 -17.12 10.44 2.95
C PHE A 435 -17.70 9.58 4.10
N CYS A 436 -18.71 10.11 4.80
CA CYS A 436 -19.33 9.51 5.98
C CYS A 436 -19.99 8.15 5.69
N GLY A 437 -20.50 7.92 4.47
CA GLY A 437 -21.07 6.64 4.06
C GLY A 437 -20.05 5.50 4.00
N PHE A 438 -18.82 5.80 3.55
CA PHE A 438 -17.70 4.86 3.61
C PHE A 438 -17.29 4.56 5.05
N VAL A 439 -17.23 5.59 5.90
CA VAL A 439 -16.88 5.41 7.31
C VAL A 439 -17.92 4.58 8.05
N GLU A 440 -19.22 4.83 7.86
CA GLU A 440 -20.28 4.00 8.48
C GLU A 440 -20.20 2.55 7.99
N MET A 441 -20.00 2.33 6.68
CA MET A 441 -19.80 0.99 6.12
C MET A 441 -18.65 0.25 6.82
N VAL A 442 -17.48 0.89 6.94
CA VAL A 442 -16.31 0.31 7.60
C VAL A 442 -16.59 0.08 9.09
N VAL A 443 -17.15 1.06 9.80
CA VAL A 443 -17.38 0.95 11.26
C VAL A 443 -18.37 -0.16 11.61
N VAL A 444 -19.39 -0.38 10.78
CA VAL A 444 -20.45 -1.38 11.00
C VAL A 444 -19.99 -2.78 10.62
N HIS A 445 -19.28 -2.94 9.49
CA HIS A 445 -18.96 -4.26 8.92
C HIS A 445 -17.54 -4.74 9.19
N VAL A 446 -16.61 -3.82 9.51
CA VAL A 446 -15.26 -4.19 9.96
C VAL A 446 -15.24 -4.17 11.49
N PRO A 447 -14.85 -5.28 12.15
CA PRO A 447 -14.73 -5.32 13.60
C PRO A 447 -13.66 -4.36 14.11
N SER A 448 -13.80 -3.94 15.37
CA SER A 448 -12.69 -3.26 16.06
C SER A 448 -11.52 -4.23 16.25
N PRO A 449 -10.27 -3.75 16.41
CA PRO A 449 -9.13 -4.59 16.77
C PRO A 449 -9.40 -5.51 17.97
N LEU A 450 -10.17 -5.04 18.95
CA LEU A 450 -10.58 -5.81 20.12
C LEU A 450 -11.50 -6.98 19.72
N ASP A 451 -12.54 -6.72 18.94
CA ASP A 451 -13.50 -7.74 18.49
C ASP A 451 -12.88 -8.70 17.46
N ALA A 452 -11.90 -8.22 16.68
CA ALA A 452 -11.22 -8.97 15.63
C ALA A 452 -10.12 -9.88 16.17
N ALA A 453 -9.56 -9.57 17.35
CA ALA A 453 -8.41 -10.26 17.93
C ALA A 453 -8.61 -11.80 18.02
N PRO A 454 -9.76 -12.34 18.49
CA PRO A 454 -9.95 -13.79 18.56
C PRO A 454 -9.83 -14.49 17.20
N ARG A 455 -10.43 -13.91 16.16
CA ARG A 455 -10.35 -14.44 14.79
C ARG A 455 -8.92 -14.33 14.27
N LYS A 456 -8.31 -13.15 14.38
CA LYS A 456 -6.96 -12.87 13.87
C LYS A 456 -5.91 -13.76 14.51
N VAL A 457 -5.85 -13.78 15.85
CA VAL A 457 -4.89 -14.58 16.62
C VAL A 457 -5.04 -16.06 16.28
N SER A 458 -6.28 -16.57 16.18
CA SER A 458 -6.50 -17.98 15.83
C SER A 458 -5.99 -18.38 14.44
N HIS A 459 -5.89 -17.41 13.52
CA HIS A 459 -5.44 -17.65 12.15
C HIS A 459 -3.93 -17.43 11.99
N THR A 460 -3.37 -16.40 12.63
CA THR A 460 -1.98 -15.99 12.39
C THR A 460 -0.98 -16.51 13.43
N PHE A 461 -1.43 -16.79 14.66
CA PHE A 461 -0.53 -17.20 15.73
C PHE A 461 -0.34 -18.73 15.74
N ARG A 462 0.92 -19.18 15.68
CA ARG A 462 1.28 -20.61 15.62
C ARG A 462 1.26 -21.33 16.97
N GLY A 463 1.20 -20.60 18.09
CA GLY A 463 1.26 -21.20 19.41
C GLY A 463 0.10 -22.16 19.66
N ALA A 464 0.42 -23.41 20.03
CA ALA A 464 -0.55 -24.48 20.20
C ALA A 464 -1.55 -24.17 21.33
N ARG A 465 -2.85 -24.31 21.05
CA ARG A 465 -3.86 -24.48 22.11
C ARG A 465 -3.66 -25.86 22.73
N GLY A 466 -3.06 -25.94 23.93
CA GLY A 466 -3.04 -27.17 24.73
C GLY A 466 -1.78 -28.05 24.70
N ALA A 467 -0.58 -27.47 24.61
CA ALA A 467 0.66 -28.25 24.80
C ALA A 467 0.90 -28.52 26.30
N ALA A 468 0.56 -29.74 26.74
CA ALA A 468 0.73 -30.31 28.08
C ALA A 468 2.17 -30.20 28.63
N SER A 469 2.52 -29.08 29.28
CA SER A 469 3.69 -29.00 30.19
C SER A 469 3.65 -27.70 31.02
N ASP A 470 4.40 -27.65 32.12
CA ASP A 470 4.44 -26.58 33.15
C ASP A 470 4.70 -25.14 32.65
N ALA A 471 4.88 -24.92 31.34
CA ALA A 471 4.87 -23.63 30.66
C ALA A 471 3.45 -23.10 30.32
N HIS A 472 2.39 -23.84 30.69
CA HIS A 472 0.99 -23.50 30.43
C HIS A 472 0.61 -22.08 30.84
N ASP A 473 0.96 -21.65 32.05
CA ASP A 473 0.46 -20.37 32.59
C ASP A 473 0.98 -19.16 31.82
N ALA A 474 2.23 -19.20 31.31
CA ALA A 474 2.82 -18.06 30.61
C ALA A 474 2.36 -17.98 29.15
N HIS A 475 2.19 -19.12 28.47
CA HIS A 475 1.71 -19.15 27.10
C HIS A 475 0.20 -18.88 27.03
N ASP A 476 -0.57 -19.42 27.98
CA ASP A 476 -2.01 -19.16 28.07
C ASP A 476 -2.27 -17.71 28.47
N LYS A 477 -1.42 -17.10 29.31
CA LYS A 477 -1.47 -15.66 29.59
C LYS A 477 -1.13 -14.82 28.36
N LEU A 478 -0.07 -15.14 27.62
CA LEU A 478 0.28 -14.43 26.38
C LEU A 478 -0.87 -14.48 25.36
N LEU A 479 -1.48 -15.66 25.21
CA LEU A 479 -2.62 -15.85 24.35
C LEU A 479 -3.82 -15.03 24.84
N ALA A 480 -4.12 -15.05 26.14
CA ALA A 480 -5.18 -14.24 26.73
C ALA A 480 -4.96 -12.74 26.54
N ASP A 481 -3.73 -12.25 26.73
CA ASP A 481 -3.36 -10.85 26.52
C ASP A 481 -3.63 -10.43 25.06
N MET A 482 -3.26 -11.27 24.08
CA MET A 482 -3.55 -11.02 22.66
C MET A 482 -5.04 -11.11 22.33
N LEU A 483 -5.76 -12.09 22.87
CA LEU A 483 -7.20 -12.27 22.62
C LEU A 483 -8.03 -11.08 23.14
N ASN A 484 -7.60 -10.48 24.25
CA ASN A 484 -8.25 -9.33 24.87
C ASN A 484 -7.69 -7.98 24.37
N CYS A 485 -6.67 -8.00 23.50
CA CYS A 485 -5.96 -6.80 23.05
C CYS A 485 -5.55 -5.89 24.23
N ASP A 486 -5.01 -6.49 25.29
CA ASP A 486 -4.70 -5.79 26.55
C ASP A 486 -3.47 -4.90 26.38
N GLN A 487 -3.66 -3.59 26.55
CA GLN A 487 -2.60 -2.58 26.46
C GLN A 487 -1.57 -2.70 27.61
N SER A 488 -1.98 -3.23 28.75
CA SER A 488 -1.11 -3.45 29.92
C SER A 488 -0.48 -4.84 29.96
N GLY A 489 -0.83 -5.70 29.01
CA GLY A 489 -0.36 -7.08 28.89
C GLY A 489 1.08 -7.19 28.36
N ARG A 490 1.50 -8.42 28.08
CA ARG A 490 2.83 -8.67 27.50
C ARG A 490 2.89 -8.11 26.07
N LEU A 491 3.94 -7.36 25.77
CA LEU A 491 4.16 -6.78 24.44
C LEU A 491 4.29 -7.86 23.37
N VAL A 492 3.39 -7.83 22.39
CA VAL A 492 3.47 -8.61 21.15
C VAL A 492 3.19 -7.69 19.99
N ALA A 493 4.12 -7.64 19.04
CA ALA A 493 3.98 -6.90 17.80
C ALA A 493 4.16 -7.84 16.61
N HIS A 494 3.29 -7.73 15.62
CA HIS A 494 3.36 -8.49 14.38
C HIS A 494 3.82 -7.56 13.25
N THR A 495 5.00 -7.86 12.69
CA THR A 495 5.63 -7.08 11.62
C THR A 495 5.43 -7.77 10.29
N THR A 496 4.97 -7.04 9.26
CA THR A 496 4.77 -7.62 7.92
C THR A 496 5.53 -6.89 6.82
N LYS A 497 6.01 -5.67 7.08
CA LYS A 497 6.61 -4.86 6.03
C LYS A 497 7.76 -3.99 6.52
N MET A 498 8.68 -3.70 5.60
CA MET A 498 9.81 -2.81 5.81
C MET A 498 9.83 -1.68 4.77
N TYR A 499 9.94 -0.44 5.23
CA TYR A 499 10.02 0.76 4.40
C TYR A 499 11.43 1.34 4.44
N PRO A 500 12.10 1.53 3.30
CA PRO A 500 13.39 2.21 3.28
C PRO A 500 13.22 3.69 3.64
N THR A 501 14.21 4.24 4.33
CA THR A 501 14.37 5.68 4.52
C THR A 501 14.90 6.36 3.27
N ASP A 502 14.68 7.68 3.10
CA ASP A 502 15.01 8.47 1.90
C ASP A 502 16.46 8.34 1.42
N ASP A 503 17.39 8.02 2.32
CA ASP A 503 18.81 7.83 2.05
C ASP A 503 19.21 6.36 1.81
N CYS A 504 18.24 5.43 1.88
CA CYS A 504 18.40 3.98 1.80
C CYS A 504 19.35 3.38 2.85
N THR A 505 19.57 4.06 3.98
CA THR A 505 20.55 3.59 4.98
C THR A 505 19.98 2.55 5.93
N PHE A 506 18.71 2.69 6.31
CA PHE A 506 18.02 1.72 7.16
C PHE A 506 16.54 1.59 6.78
N PHE A 507 15.93 0.52 7.29
CA PHE A 507 14.52 0.23 7.10
C PHE A 507 13.71 0.54 8.36
N LEU A 508 12.55 1.14 8.17
CA LEU A 508 11.50 1.27 9.16
C LEU A 508 10.60 0.03 9.08
N VAL A 509 10.36 -0.62 10.22
CA VAL A 509 9.52 -1.81 10.28
C VAL A 509 8.09 -1.40 10.62
N LEU A 510 7.13 -1.78 9.77
CA LEU A 510 5.71 -1.62 10.04
C LEU A 510 5.23 -2.78 10.92
N ALA A 511 4.69 -2.44 12.08
CA ALA A 511 4.20 -3.40 13.05
C ALA A 511 2.77 -3.05 13.48
N ARG A 512 1.94 -4.08 13.64
CA ARG A 512 0.71 -3.99 14.43
C ARG A 512 0.98 -4.47 15.84
N ILE A 513 0.62 -3.68 16.84
CA ILE A 513 0.65 -4.10 18.24
C ILE A 513 -0.59 -4.97 18.50
N MET A 514 -0.36 -6.21 18.94
CA MET A 514 -1.40 -7.20 19.24
C MET A 514 -1.78 -7.16 20.73
N SER A 515 -0.79 -6.92 21.60
CA SER A 515 -0.94 -6.74 23.04
C SER A 515 0.24 -5.92 23.59
N GLY A 516 0.04 -5.30 24.75
CA GLY A 516 1.01 -4.41 25.40
C GLY A 516 1.12 -3.04 24.73
N THR A 517 2.06 -2.23 25.21
CA THR A 517 2.44 -0.93 24.63
C THR A 517 3.93 -0.93 24.30
N LEU A 518 4.28 -0.42 23.12
CA LEU A 518 5.66 -0.27 22.67
C LEU A 518 6.16 1.14 22.98
N TYR A 519 7.34 1.25 23.59
CA TYR A 519 7.95 2.55 23.92
C TYR A 519 9.25 2.77 23.15
N ALA A 520 9.55 4.02 22.81
CA ALA A 520 10.85 4.39 22.26
C ALA A 520 11.96 4.14 23.30
N GLY A 521 13.09 3.57 22.87
CA GLY A 521 14.19 3.16 23.74
C GLY A 521 13.99 1.81 24.44
N GLN A 522 12.82 1.18 24.32
CA GLN A 522 12.56 -0.13 24.92
C GLN A 522 13.39 -1.22 24.23
N THR A 523 13.94 -2.13 25.03
CA THR A 523 14.58 -3.34 24.52
C THR A 523 13.52 -4.39 24.20
N VAL A 524 13.55 -4.92 22.98
CA VAL A 524 12.61 -5.92 22.46
C VAL A 524 13.35 -7.12 21.90
N ARG A 525 12.71 -8.29 21.95
CA ARG A 525 13.21 -9.51 21.30
C ARG A 525 12.47 -9.69 19.98
N VAL A 526 13.19 -9.59 18.87
CA VAL A 526 12.68 -9.86 17.53
C VAL A 526 12.82 -11.34 17.25
N LEU A 527 11.73 -11.98 16.83
CA LEU A 527 11.67 -13.39 16.48
C LEU A 527 11.58 -13.51 14.96
N GLY A 528 12.48 -14.28 14.35
CA GLY A 528 12.45 -14.56 12.92
C GLY A 528 11.47 -15.67 12.55
N GLU A 529 11.40 -16.01 11.26
CA GLU A 529 10.42 -16.97 10.73
C GLU A 529 10.73 -18.42 11.11
N ASN A 530 12.01 -18.74 11.35
CA ASN A 530 12.49 -20.07 11.73
C ASN A 530 12.53 -20.27 13.25
N TYR A 531 12.22 -19.22 14.02
CA TYR A 531 12.19 -19.30 15.48
C TYR A 531 11.22 -20.38 15.96
N SER A 532 11.67 -21.18 16.93
CA SER A 532 10.81 -22.13 17.64
C SER A 532 11.13 -22.11 19.14
N THR A 533 10.28 -22.71 19.97
CA THR A 533 10.56 -22.83 21.41
C THR A 533 11.71 -23.79 21.72
N GLN A 534 12.14 -24.59 20.74
CA GLN A 534 13.27 -25.51 20.87
C GLN A 534 14.56 -24.94 20.27
N ASP A 535 14.43 -24.00 19.33
CA ASP A 535 15.51 -23.35 18.61
C ASP A 535 15.33 -21.82 18.64
N GLU A 536 16.10 -21.19 19.53
CA GLU A 536 16.07 -19.74 19.73
C GLU A 536 17.12 -18.99 18.88
N GLU A 537 17.85 -19.68 17.98
CA GLU A 537 18.92 -19.06 17.18
C GLU A 537 18.39 -17.93 16.28
N ASP A 538 17.19 -18.10 15.73
CA ASP A 538 16.50 -17.08 14.93
C ASP A 538 15.76 -16.05 15.80
N SER A 539 16.46 -15.54 16.83
CA SER A 539 15.97 -14.43 17.66
C SER A 539 17.09 -13.46 18.00
N ARG A 540 16.74 -12.17 18.06
CA ARG A 540 17.70 -11.11 18.41
C ARG A 540 17.10 -10.09 19.35
N ILE A 541 17.90 -9.65 20.32
CA ILE A 541 17.54 -8.54 21.20
C ILE A 541 17.96 -7.24 20.52
N MET A 542 17.02 -6.32 20.37
CA MET A 542 17.24 -5.02 19.72
C MET A 542 16.62 -3.91 20.57
N ASN A 543 17.11 -2.68 20.41
CA ASN A 543 16.52 -1.50 21.03
C ASN A 543 15.66 -0.76 20.02
N VAL A 544 14.45 -0.38 20.42
CA VAL A 544 13.56 0.45 19.63
C VAL A 544 14.14 1.86 19.55
N GLY A 545 14.47 2.34 18.36
CA GLY A 545 15.02 3.69 18.18
C GLY A 545 13.97 4.79 18.37
N ARG A 546 13.02 4.85 17.43
CA ARG A 546 11.91 5.83 17.43
C ARG A 546 10.64 5.15 16.93
N LEU A 547 9.49 5.68 17.34
CA LEU A 547 8.17 5.23 16.92
C LEU A 547 7.51 6.31 16.08
N TRP A 548 6.81 5.88 15.03
CA TRP A 548 6.16 6.77 14.10
C TRP A 548 4.79 6.21 13.73
N ILE A 549 3.79 7.08 13.68
CA ILE A 549 2.56 6.84 12.93
C ILE A 549 2.85 7.29 11.50
N TYR A 550 2.73 6.38 10.55
CA TYR A 550 3.19 6.62 9.19
C TYR A 550 2.03 7.08 8.29
N GLU A 551 2.15 8.29 7.75
CA GLU A 551 1.11 9.01 6.98
C GLU A 551 1.52 9.19 5.51
N ALA A 552 1.98 8.12 4.88
CA ALA A 552 2.57 8.09 3.54
C ALA A 552 3.74 9.08 3.33
N ARG A 553 3.45 10.37 3.14
CA ARG A 553 4.43 11.44 2.89
C ARG A 553 5.01 12.06 4.14
N TYR A 554 4.35 11.97 5.29
CA TYR A 554 4.89 12.47 6.55
C TYR A 554 4.80 11.41 7.66
N LYS A 555 5.45 11.69 8.79
CA LYS A 555 5.54 10.79 9.93
C LYS A 555 5.23 11.58 11.19
N VAL A 556 4.27 11.13 11.98
CA VAL A 556 3.96 11.73 13.29
C VAL A 556 4.75 10.96 14.35
N SER A 557 5.58 11.67 15.12
CA SER A 557 6.28 11.04 16.26
C SER A 557 5.25 10.69 17.32
N SER A 558 5.20 9.41 17.69
CA SER A 558 4.38 8.91 18.80
C SER A 558 5.16 8.91 20.10
#